data_AF-A0A7C1NLZ7-F1
#
_entry.id   AF-A0A7C1NLZ7-F1
#
_cell.length_a   1.000
_cell.length_b   1.000
_cell.length_c   1.000
_cell.angle_alpha   90.00
_cell.angle_beta   90.00
_cell.angle_gamma   90.00
#
_symmetry.space_group_name_H-M   'P 1'
#
loop_
_entity.id
_entity.type
_entity.pdbx_description
1 polymer ?
#
loop_
_entity_poly.entity_id
_entity_poly.type
_entity_poly.pdbx_seq_one_letter_code
_entity_poly.pdbx_strand_id
1 'polypeptide(L)'
;MGLTMRERKAVIKQTAARYRRSSKKQKAKILDEFVETTGYNRRYAGWILRNWCKKRYIRLDGQLIEVVMRSDIGVEAVKGAPEIDLLDQSLL
;
A
#
# COMPACT_ATOMS: atom_id res chain seq x y z
N MET A 1 -21.56 -10.31 -0.14
CA MET A 1 -20.89 -11.40 -0.88
C MET A 1 -19.39 -11.25 -0.69
N GLY A 2 -18.70 -12.31 -0.28
CA GLY A 2 -17.27 -12.23 0.03
C GLY A 2 -16.42 -12.46 -1.21
N LEU A 3 -15.83 -11.41 -1.78
CA LEU A 3 -14.77 -11.57 -2.77
C LEU A 3 -13.65 -12.43 -2.20
N THR A 4 -13.17 -13.39 -2.99
CA THR A 4 -11.94 -14.13 -2.70
C THR A 4 -10.74 -13.17 -2.63
N MET A 5 -9.65 -13.59 -1.98
CA MET A 5 -8.44 -12.78 -1.92
C MET A 5 -7.84 -12.46 -3.30
N ARG A 6 -8.01 -13.36 -4.28
CA ARG A 6 -7.56 -13.15 -5.65
C ARG A 6 -8.39 -12.07 -6.35
N GLU A 7 -9.71 -12.08 -6.17
CA GLU A 7 -10.60 -11.04 -6.71
C GLU A 7 -10.36 -9.69 -6.05
N ARG A 8 -10.18 -9.65 -4.72
CA ARG A 8 -9.80 -8.43 -4.00
C ARG A 8 -8.52 -7.81 -4.55
N LYS A 9 -7.49 -8.62 -4.82
CA LYS A 9 -6.24 -8.18 -5.45
C LYS A 9 -6.47 -7.58 -6.85
N ALA A 10 -7.35 -8.19 -7.65
CA ALA A 10 -7.70 -7.68 -8.97
C ALA A 10 -8.41 -6.31 -8.89
N VAL A 11 -9.37 -6.17 -7.97
CA VAL A 11 -10.07 -4.89 -7.71
C VAL A 11 -9.08 -3.83 -7.27
N ILE A 12 -8.19 -4.13 -6.31
CA ILE A 12 -7.17 -3.17 -5.86
C ILE A 12 -6.29 -2.70 -7.02
N LYS A 13 -5.82 -3.61 -7.89
CA LYS A 13 -4.96 -3.29 -9.03
C LYS A 13 -5.63 -2.27 -9.96
N GLN A 14 -6.91 -2.46 -10.26
CA GLN A 14 -7.67 -1.54 -11.12
C GLN A 14 -7.96 -0.21 -10.42
N THR A 15 -8.40 -0.25 -9.16
CA THR A 15 -8.80 0.94 -8.40
C THR A 15 -7.60 1.82 -8.01
N ALA A 16 -6.43 1.25 -7.72
CA ALA A 16 -5.26 2.00 -7.26
C ALA A 16 -4.76 3.02 -8.30
N ALA A 17 -4.75 2.65 -9.58
CA ALA A 17 -4.37 3.57 -10.66
C ALA A 17 -5.33 4.77 -10.73
N ARG A 18 -6.64 4.50 -10.69
CA ARG A 18 -7.70 5.54 -10.66
C ARG A 18 -7.54 6.43 -9.43
N TYR A 19 -7.46 5.83 -8.25
CA TYR A 19 -7.32 6.53 -6.97
C TYR A 19 -6.13 7.49 -6.92
N ARG A 20 -4.95 7.07 -7.41
CA ARG A 20 -3.74 7.91 -7.37
C ARG A 20 -3.86 9.17 -8.24
N ARG A 21 -4.53 9.07 -9.39
CA ARG A 21 -4.71 10.18 -10.36
C ARG A 21 -5.86 11.12 -10.01
N SER A 22 -6.71 10.73 -9.05
CA SER A 22 -7.91 11.49 -8.68
C SER A 22 -7.66 12.65 -7.71
N SER A 23 -8.53 13.66 -7.79
CA SER A 23 -8.61 14.77 -6.83
C SER A 23 -9.11 14.31 -5.45
N LYS A 24 -9.02 15.18 -4.43
CA LYS A 24 -9.50 14.86 -3.06
C LYS A 24 -10.97 14.44 -3.03
N LYS A 25 -11.84 15.15 -3.76
CA LYS A 25 -13.29 14.84 -3.83
C LYS A 25 -13.55 13.50 -4.52
N GLN A 26 -12.86 13.23 -5.62
CA GLN A 26 -12.97 11.95 -6.35
C GLN A 26 -12.45 10.78 -5.51
N LYS A 27 -11.33 10.97 -4.80
CA LYS A 27 -10.77 9.95 -3.89
C LYS A 27 -11.75 9.51 -2.81
N ALA A 28 -12.57 10.42 -2.28
CA ALA A 28 -13.61 10.07 -1.31
C ALA A 28 -14.62 9.08 -1.91
N LYS A 29 -15.18 9.40 -3.09
CA LYS A 29 -16.13 8.52 -3.80
C LYS A 29 -15.53 7.16 -4.13
N ILE A 30 -14.30 7.15 -4.63
CA ILE A 30 -13.56 5.91 -4.94
C ILE A 30 -13.40 5.05 -3.69
N LEU A 31 -13.15 5.67 -2.53
CA LEU A 31 -13.03 4.92 -1.27
C LEU A 31 -14.36 4.38 -0.79
N ASP A 32 -15.46 5.12 -0.96
CA ASP A 32 -16.81 4.66 -0.59
C ASP A 32 -17.16 3.39 -1.39
N GLU A 33 -17.06 3.46 -2.72
CA GLU A 33 -17.30 2.32 -3.63
C GLU A 33 -16.39 1.12 -3.32
N PHE A 34 -15.11 1.39 -3.06
CA PHE A 34 -14.12 0.35 -2.80
C PHE A 34 -14.35 -0.35 -1.45
N VAL A 35 -14.72 0.40 -0.42
CA VAL A 35 -15.07 -0.14 0.91
C VAL A 35 -16.33 -0.99 0.81
N GLU A 36 -17.34 -0.55 0.07
CA GLU A 36 -18.57 -1.32 -0.13
C GLU A 36 -18.31 -2.62 -0.90
N THR A 37 -17.50 -2.55 -1.96
CA THR A 37 -17.17 -3.71 -2.81
C THR A 37 -16.29 -4.72 -2.09
N THR A 38 -15.29 -4.26 -1.31
CA THR A 38 -14.31 -5.15 -0.68
C THR A 38 -14.62 -5.45 0.79
N GLY A 39 -15.41 -4.64 1.48
CA GLY A 39 -15.61 -4.75 2.93
C GLY A 39 -14.37 -4.39 3.76
N TYR A 40 -13.33 -3.80 3.16
CA TYR A 40 -12.20 -3.29 3.94
C TYR A 40 -12.58 -2.04 4.71
N ASN A 41 -11.93 -1.80 5.86
CA ASN A 41 -12.08 -0.52 6.53
C ASN A 41 -11.49 0.62 5.67
N ARG A 42 -12.07 1.82 5.79
CA ARG A 42 -11.71 2.98 4.96
C ARG A 42 -10.24 3.38 5.08
N ARG A 43 -9.67 3.26 6.28
CA ARG A 43 -8.26 3.61 6.54
C ARG A 43 -7.32 2.68 5.77
N TYR A 44 -7.57 1.37 5.84
CA TYR A 44 -6.84 0.34 5.14
C TYR A 44 -7.03 0.46 3.62
N ALA A 45 -8.26 0.72 3.15
CA ALA A 45 -8.55 1.01 1.75
C ALA A 45 -7.72 2.18 1.21
N GLY A 46 -7.67 3.31 1.92
CA GLY A 46 -6.86 4.45 1.53
C GLY A 46 -5.37 4.15 1.53
N TRP A 47 -4.90 3.38 2.51
CA TRP A 47 -3.51 2.99 2.62
C TRP A 47 -3.09 2.02 1.51
N ILE A 48 -3.89 0.99 1.21
CA ILE A 48 -3.58 0.00 0.18
C ILE A 48 -3.62 0.62 -1.22
N LEU A 49 -4.62 1.44 -1.54
CA LEU A 49 -4.72 2.08 -2.86
C LEU A 49 -3.59 3.09 -3.11
N ARG A 50 -3.07 3.75 -2.06
CA ARG A 50 -1.94 4.68 -2.16
C ARG A 50 -0.61 3.97 -2.40
N ASN A 51 -0.44 2.83 -1.76
CA ASN A 51 0.83 2.10 -1.67
C ASN A 51 0.89 0.84 -2.54
N TRP A 52 -0.16 0.57 -3.32
CA TRP A 52 -0.19 -0.56 -4.25
C TRP A 52 0.97 -0.51 -5.25
N CYS A 53 1.69 -1.63 -5.37
CA CYS A 53 2.92 -1.80 -6.14
C CYS A 53 4.04 -0.79 -5.82
N LYS A 54 4.04 -0.21 -4.61
CA LYS A 54 5.15 0.62 -4.11
C LYS A 54 5.97 -0.16 -3.10
N LYS A 55 7.28 0.04 -3.15
CA LYS A 55 8.22 -0.36 -2.10
C LYS A 55 8.04 0.56 -0.89
N ARG A 56 7.84 0.00 0.29
CA ARG A 56 7.68 0.74 1.55
C ARG A 56 8.55 0.09 2.61
N TYR A 57 9.39 0.87 3.26
CA TYR A 57 10.14 0.38 4.40
C TYR A 57 9.33 0.61 5.68
N ILE A 58 9.15 -0.43 6.48
CA ILE A 58 8.47 -0.38 7.77
C ILE A 58 9.45 -0.88 8.83
N ARG A 59 9.55 -0.16 9.95
CA ARG A 59 10.29 -0.63 11.12
C ARG A 59 9.39 -1.57 11.91
N LEU A 60 9.77 -2.83 12.03
CA LEU A 60 9.11 -3.82 12.87
C LEU A 60 10.17 -4.39 13.81
N ASP A 61 9.96 -4.29 15.13
CA ASP A 61 10.89 -4.77 16.16
C ASP A 61 12.34 -4.28 15.99
N GLY A 62 12.49 -3.00 15.60
CA GLY A 62 13.81 -2.39 15.36
C GLY A 62 14.47 -2.75 14.02
N GLN A 63 13.89 -3.67 13.24
CA GLN A 63 14.37 -4.06 11.92
C GLN A 63 13.64 -3.31 10.81
N LEU A 64 14.38 -2.85 9.80
CA LEU A 64 13.82 -2.21 8.62
C LEU A 64 13.44 -3.27 7.57
N ILE A 65 12.14 -3.41 7.32
CA ILE A 65 11.59 -4.40 6.39
C ILE A 65 11.08 -3.70 5.14
N GLU A 66 11.50 -4.15 3.97
CA GLU A 66 10.89 -3.75 2.70
C GLU A 66 9.56 -4.52 2.51
N VAL A 67 8.47 -3.76 2.38
CA VAL A 67 7.12 -4.26 2.12
C VAL A 67 6.69 -3.79 0.74
N VAL A 68 6.37 -4.75 -0.12
CA VAL A 68 5.78 -4.50 -1.44
C VAL A 68 4.37 -5.06 -1.47
N MET A 69 3.37 -4.18 -1.60
CA MET A 69 1.98 -4.63 -1.78
C MET A 69 1.73 -4.94 -3.26
N ARG A 70 1.97 -6.19 -3.65
CA ARG A 70 1.74 -6.71 -5.01
C ARG A 70 0.74 -7.87 -4.99
N SER A 71 0.11 -8.15 -6.14
CA SER A 71 -0.83 -9.28 -6.28
C SER A 71 -0.12 -10.62 -6.36
N ASP A 72 1.09 -10.61 -6.92
CA ASP A 72 1.91 -11.72 -7.41
C ASP A 72 2.96 -12.20 -6.40
N ILE A 73 3.36 -11.35 -5.45
CA ILE A 73 4.35 -11.66 -4.42
C ILE A 73 3.58 -11.80 -3.10
N GLY A 74 3.81 -12.89 -2.35
CA GLY A 74 3.42 -12.96 -0.94
C GLY A 74 3.98 -11.75 -0.20
N VAL A 75 3.56 -11.46 1.03
CA VAL A 75 4.25 -10.41 1.81
C VAL A 75 5.62 -10.97 2.21
N GLU A 76 6.57 -10.98 1.28
CA GLU A 76 7.95 -11.29 1.58
C GLU A 76 8.56 -10.03 2.19
N ALA A 77 8.72 -10.09 3.51
CA ALA A 77 9.64 -9.23 4.22
C ALA A 77 11.04 -9.52 3.69
N VAL A 78 11.49 -8.76 2.69
CA VAL A 78 12.88 -8.84 2.26
C VAL A 78 13.70 -8.21 3.39
N LYS A 79 14.38 -9.04 4.18
CA LYS A 79 15.36 -8.57 5.16
C LYS A 79 16.52 -7.94 4.39
N GLY A 80 16.82 -6.69 4.70
CA GLY A 80 17.85 -5.92 4.02
C GLY A 80 17.23 -4.78 3.22
N ALA A 81 16.79 -3.75 3.92
CA ALA A 81 16.82 -2.42 3.32
C ALA A 81 18.30 -2.04 3.08
N PRO A 82 18.63 -1.29 2.01
CA PRO A 82 19.97 -0.75 1.88
C PRO A 82 20.29 0.05 3.14
N GLU A 83 21.49 -0.14 3.67
CA GLU A 83 22.10 0.74 4.65
C GLU A 83 22.11 2.13 4.00
N ILE A 84 21.09 2.94 4.30
CA ILE A 84 21.12 4.35 4.01
C ILE A 84 22.14 4.87 5.00
N ASP A 85 23.36 5.08 4.53
CA ASP A 85 24.36 5.91 5.18
C ASP A 85 23.66 7.20 5.63
N LEU A 86 23.30 7.24 6.91
CA LEU A 86 22.88 8.45 7.62
C LEU A 86 24.12 9.09 8.27
N LEU A 87 25.27 8.98 7.61
CA LEU A 87 26.43 9.84 7.77
C LEU A 87 26.16 11.12 6.97
N ASP A 88 25.45 12.06 7.59
CA ASP A 88 25.85 13.47 7.69
C ASP A 88 24.75 14.27 8.40
N GLN A 89 24.69 14.15 9.73
CA GLN A 89 24.07 15.18 10.59
C GLN A 89 25.14 15.90 11.41
N SER A 90 26.34 16.06 10.83
CA SER A 90 27.47 16.73 11.47
C SER A 90 27.98 17.97 10.75
N LEU A 91 27.33 18.45 9.69
CA LEU A 91 27.65 19.77 9.12
C LEU A 91 26.42 20.60 8.71
N LEU A 92 26.27 21.70 9.45
CA LEU A 92 25.46 22.93 9.24
C LEU A 92 23.97 22.89 9.59
#